data_AF-A0A8X6R2F2-F1
#
_entry.id   AF-A0A8X6R2F2-F1
#
_cell.length_a   1.000
_cell.length_b   1.000
_cell.length_c   1.000
_cell.angle_alpha   90.00
_cell.angle_beta   90.00
_cell.angle_gamma   90.00
#
_symmetry.space_group_name_H-M   'P 1'
#
loop_
_entity.id
_entity.type
_entity.pdbx_description
1 polymer ?
#
loop_
_entity_poly.entity_id
_entity_poly.type
_entity_poly.pdbx_seq_one_letter_code
_entity_poly.pdbx_strand_id
1 'polypeptide(L)'
;MSQRSHLTDSEAWRIVGWLEGGQTEAEVAQAIRVSQSVISRIWSVFWRLKVQGQGRRRATTPNEDRYLVLTARRQRNMNATLLQ
;
A
#
# COMPACT_ATOMS: atom_id res chain seq x y z
N MET A 1 13.42 -6.79 -29.28
CA MET A 1 12.34 -5.78 -29.18
C MET A 1 11.21 -6.37 -28.37
N SER A 2 10.84 -5.79 -27.23
CA SER A 2 9.79 -6.35 -26.36
C SER A 2 8.49 -5.63 -26.63
N GLN A 3 7.53 -6.33 -27.24
CA GLN A 3 6.20 -5.85 -27.54
C GLN A 3 5.44 -5.70 -26.21
N ARG A 4 5.28 -4.47 -25.71
CA ARG A 4 4.50 -4.19 -24.52
C ARG A 4 3.03 -4.12 -24.90
N SER A 5 2.36 -5.28 -24.88
CA SER A 5 0.90 -5.33 -24.87
C SER A 5 0.41 -4.57 -23.63
N HIS A 6 -0.38 -3.52 -23.85
CA HIS A 6 -1.03 -2.78 -22.76
C HIS A 6 -2.22 -3.60 -22.29
N LEU A 7 -2.07 -4.21 -21.11
CA LEU A 7 -3.22 -4.70 -20.37
C LEU A 7 -3.99 -3.48 -19.86
N THR A 8 -5.31 -3.48 -20.03
CA THR A 8 -6.16 -2.38 -19.56
C THR A 8 -6.30 -2.43 -18.03
N ASP A 9 -6.53 -1.29 -17.39
CA ASP A 9 -6.67 -1.23 -15.93
C ASP A 9 -7.82 -2.12 -15.42
N SER A 10 -8.90 -2.25 -16.19
CA SER A 10 -10.03 -3.12 -15.88
C SER A 10 -9.66 -4.61 -15.85
N GLU A 11 -8.82 -5.05 -16.79
CA GLU A 11 -8.28 -6.42 -16.82
C GLU A 11 -7.33 -6.67 -15.66
N ALA A 12 -6.50 -5.68 -15.31
CA ALA A 12 -5.61 -5.77 -14.14
C ALA A 12 -6.40 -5.93 -12.83
N TRP A 13 -7.51 -5.19 -12.66
CA TRP A 13 -8.39 -5.34 -11.49
C TRP A 13 -9.09 -6.70 -11.45
N ARG A 14 -9.48 -7.26 -12.61
CA ARG A 14 -10.06 -8.60 -12.68
C ARG A 14 -9.04 -9.68 -12.29
N ILE A 15 -7.79 -9.56 -12.74
CA ILE A 15 -6.67 -10.44 -12.32
C ILE A 15 -6.48 -10.40 -10.81
N VAL A 16 -6.44 -9.21 -10.23
CA VAL A 16 -6.30 -9.03 -8.78
C VAL A 16 -7.45 -9.73 -8.04
N GLY A 17 -8.69 -9.60 -8.50
CA GLY A 17 -9.84 -10.27 -7.89
C GLY A 17 -9.75 -11.80 -7.91
N TRP A 18 -9.21 -12.39 -8.98
CA TRP A 18 -8.99 -13.85 -9.04
C TRP A 18 -7.86 -14.29 -8.11
N LEU A 19 -6.77 -13.54 -8.04
CA LEU A 19 -5.65 -13.83 -7.14
C LEU A 19 -6.04 -13.67 -5.66
N GLU A 20 -6.86 -12.68 -5.30
CA GLU A 20 -7.40 -12.56 -3.94
C GLU A 20 -8.37 -13.70 -3.61
N GLY A 21 -9.06 -14.26 -4.60
CA GLY A 21 -9.91 -15.45 -4.47
C GLY A 21 -9.16 -16.78 -4.33
N GLY A 22 -7.81 -16.76 -4.33
CA GLY A 22 -6.98 -17.94 -4.12
C GLY A 22 -6.61 -18.72 -5.38
N GLN A 23 -6.90 -18.19 -6.58
CA GLN A 23 -6.41 -18.77 -7.83
C GLN A 23 -4.90 -18.60 -7.95
N THR A 24 -4.22 -19.57 -8.57
CA THR A 24 -2.77 -19.50 -8.78
C THR A 24 -2.42 -18.59 -9.97
N GLU A 25 -1.25 -17.96 -9.93
CA GLU A 25 -0.80 -17.08 -11.02
C GLU A 25 -0.75 -17.81 -12.38
N ALA A 26 -0.46 -19.11 -12.38
CA ALA A 26 -0.39 -19.93 -13.59
C ALA A 26 -1.78 -20.17 -14.21
N GLU A 27 -2.80 -20.45 -13.39
CA GLU A 27 -4.19 -20.61 -13.84
C GLU A 27 -4.71 -19.30 -14.45
N VAL A 28 -4.44 -18.17 -13.78
CA VAL A 28 -4.84 -16.85 -14.29
C VAL A 28 -4.08 -16.50 -15.58
N ALA A 29 -2.80 -16.87 -15.69
CA ALA A 29 -1.98 -16.64 -16.89
C ALA A 29 -2.55 -17.40 -18.09
N GLN A 30 -2.93 -18.65 -17.88
CA GLN A 30 -3.51 -19.49 -18.91
C GLN A 30 -4.90 -19.01 -19.32
N ALA A 31 -5.72 -18.56 -18.37
CA ALA A 31 -7.07 -18.04 -18.64
C ALA A 31 -7.05 -16.77 -19.50
N ILE A 32 -6.07 -15.90 -19.32
CA ILE A 32 -5.97 -14.61 -20.03
C ILE A 32 -4.98 -14.68 -21.21
N ARG A 33 -4.31 -15.82 -21.41
CA ARG A 33 -3.27 -16.04 -22.44
C ARG A 33 -2.12 -15.01 -22.36
N VAL A 34 -1.77 -14.63 -21.14
CA VAL A 34 -0.68 -13.68 -20.86
C VAL A 34 0.45 -14.42 -20.14
N SER A 35 1.68 -13.95 -20.29
CA SER A 35 2.81 -14.50 -19.54
C SER A 35 2.61 -14.32 -18.02
N GLN A 36 2.96 -15.35 -17.25
CA GLN A 36 2.96 -15.31 -15.79
C GLN A 36 3.75 -14.11 -15.22
N SER A 37 4.79 -13.67 -15.93
CA SER A 37 5.60 -12.49 -15.53
C SER A 37 4.78 -11.18 -15.45
N VAL A 38 3.76 -11.03 -16.30
CA VAL A 38 2.87 -9.86 -16.28
C VAL A 38 1.95 -9.92 -15.06
N ILE A 39 1.44 -11.11 -14.74
CA ILE A 39 0.56 -11.33 -13.58
C ILE A 39 1.30 -11.09 -12.28
N SER A 40 2.48 -11.69 -12.12
CA SER A 40 3.32 -11.49 -10.95
C SER A 40 3.65 -10.01 -10.73
N ARG A 41 3.86 -9.26 -11.82
CA ARG A 41 4.09 -7.82 -11.75
C ARG A 41 2.86 -7.05 -11.26
N ILE A 42 1.67 -7.37 -11.77
CA ILE A 42 0.40 -6.76 -11.33
C ILE A 42 0.17 -7.05 -9.85
N TRP A 43 0.34 -8.31 -9.44
CA TRP A 43 0.17 -8.74 -8.05
C TRP A 43 1.14 -8.05 -7.09
N SER A 44 2.41 -7.89 -7.50
CA SER A 44 3.42 -7.19 -6.71
C SER A 44 3.08 -5.71 -6.51
N VAL A 45 2.59 -5.03 -7.55
CA VAL A 45 2.13 -3.63 -7.44
C VAL A 45 0.94 -3.54 -6.50
N PHE A 46 -0.04 -4.43 -6.65
CA PHE A 46 -1.22 -4.46 -5.79
C PHE A 46 -0.85 -4.68 -4.31
N TRP A 47 -0.03 -5.69 -3.99
CA TRP A 47 0.44 -5.92 -2.63
C TRP A 47 1.20 -4.74 -2.06
N ARG A 48 2.05 -4.10 -2.87
CA ARG A 48 2.80 -2.92 -2.44
C ARG A 48 1.87 -1.77 -2.10
N LEU A 49 0.86 -1.51 -2.91
CA LEU A 49 -0.16 -0.48 -2.64
C LEU A 49 -0.97 -0.80 -1.38
N LYS A 50 -1.33 -2.08 -1.18
CA LYS A 50 -2.02 -2.56 0.03
C LYS A 50 -1.18 -2.36 1.29
N VAL A 51 0.10 -2.72 1.27
CA VAL A 51 1.02 -2.54 2.41
C VAL A 51 1.29 -1.06 2.70
N GLN A 52 1.46 -0.21 1.68
CA GLN A 52 1.67 1.23 1.87
C GLN A 52 0.43 1.94 2.41
N GLY A 53 -0.77 1.51 2.01
CA GLY A 53 -2.04 2.02 2.54
C GLY A 53 -2.35 1.60 3.98
N GLN A 54 -1.70 0.55 4.48
CA GLN A 54 -1.83 0.06 5.86
C GLN A 54 -0.93 0.78 6.87
N GLY A 55 -0.23 1.84 6.46
CA GLY A 55 0.49 2.70 7.39
C GLY A 55 -0.47 3.30 8.43
N ARG A 56 -0.18 3.11 9.72
CA ARG A 56 -0.91 3.77 10.82
C ARG A 56 -0.92 5.27 10.55
N ARG A 57 -2.11 5.86 10.35
CA ARG A 57 -2.27 7.31 10.33
C ARG A 57 -1.63 7.85 11.60
N ARG A 58 -0.59 8.68 11.44
CA ARG A 58 0.03 9.35 12.58
C ARG A 58 -1.06 10.19 13.24
N ALA A 59 -1.34 9.89 14.51
CA ALA A 59 -2.39 10.56 15.27
C ALA A 59 -2.08 12.06 15.46
N THR A 60 -0.79 12.42 15.39
CA THR A 60 -0.30 13.78 15.48
C THR A 60 0.37 14.21 14.18
N THR A 61 0.14 15.47 13.79
CA THR A 61 0.86 16.09 12.68
C THR A 61 2.31 16.42 13.09
N PRO A 62 3.25 16.55 12.14
CA PRO A 62 4.63 16.93 12.48
C PRO A 62 4.75 18.26 13.24
N ASN A 63 3.78 19.17 13.08
CA ASN A 63 3.75 20.44 13.79
C ASN A 63 3.24 20.29 15.24
N GLU A 64 2.23 19.45 15.46
CA GLU A 64 1.77 19.09 16.81
C GLU A 64 2.89 18.39 17.59
N ASP A 65 3.59 17.45 16.97
CA ASP A 65 4.71 16.75 17.61
C ASP A 65 5.84 17.71 18.01
N ARG A 66 6.16 18.69 17.14
CA ARG A 66 7.10 19.77 17.47
C ARG A 66 6.60 20.64 18.61
N TYR A 67 5.32 20.98 18.64
CA TYR A 67 4.73 21.75 19.72
C TYR A 67 4.80 20.99 21.06
N LEU A 68 4.48 19.70 21.07
CA LEU A 68 4.60 18.83 22.24
C LEU A 68 6.04 18.81 22.78
N VAL A 69 7.04 18.62 21.91
CA VAL A 69 8.45 18.60 22.29
C VAL A 69 8.90 19.95 22.85
N LEU A 70 8.49 21.07 22.25
CA LEU A 70 8.84 22.41 22.73
C LEU A 70 8.18 22.73 24.07
N THR A 71 6.92 22.35 24.24
CA THR A 71 6.18 22.58 25.48
C THR A 71 6.73 21.71 26.62
N ALA A 72 7.05 20.44 26.35
CA ALA A 72 7.71 19.55 27.31
C ALA A 72 9.09 20.07 27.75
N ARG A 73 9.84 20.72 26.85
CA ARG A 73 11.13 21.36 27.18
C ARG A 73 10.97 22.60 28.04
N ARG A 74 9.94 23.41 27.79
CA ARG A 74 9.68 24.65 28.56
C ARG A 74 9.10 24.36 29.94
N GLN A 75 8.26 23.34 30.05
CA GLN A 75 7.53 23.03 31.27
C GLN A 75 7.86 21.60 31.71
N ARG A 76 9.09 21.41 32.20
CA ARG A 76 9.64 20.11 32.62
C ARG A 76 8.81 19.36 33.69
N ASN A 77 7.97 20.08 34.44
CA ASN A 77 7.15 19.54 35.52
C ASN A 77 5.66 19.37 35.14
N MET A 78 5.26 19.61 33.89
CA MET A 78 3.88 19.39 33.44
C MET A 78 3.65 17.90 33.18
N ASN A 79 2.46 17.43 33.57
CA ASN A 79 2.00 16.08 33.24
C ASN A 79 1.62 16.00 31.76
N ALA A 80 1.97 14.88 31.11
CA ALA A 80 1.68 14.63 29.69
C ALA A 80 0.17 14.65 29.35
N THR A 81 -0.70 14.54 30.34
CA THR A 81 -2.17 14.62 30.21
C THR A 81 -2.69 16.03 29.94
N LEU A 82 -1.87 17.07 30.14
CA LEU A 82 -2.24 18.47 29.88
C LEU A 82 -1.82 18.97 28.48
N LEU A 83 -1.23 18.09 27.66
CA LEU A 83 -0.65 18.46 26.35
C LEU A 83 -1.38 17.86 25.13
N GLN A 84 -2.47 17.11 25.33
CA GLN A 84 -3.31 16.55 24.26
C GLN A 84 -4.48 17.47 23.93
#